data_AF-A0A183CLM9-F1
#
_entry.id   AF-A0A183CLM9-F1
#
_cell.length_a   1.000
_cell.length_b   1.000
_cell.length_c   1.000
_cell.angle_alpha   90.00
_cell.angle_beta   90.00
_cell.angle_gamma   90.00
#
_symmetry.space_group_name_H-M   'P 1'
#
loop_
_entity.id
_entity.type
_entity.pdbx_description
1 polymer ?
#
loop_
_entity_poly.entity_id
_entity_poly.type
_entity_poly.pdbx_seq_one_letter_code
_entity_poly.pdbx_strand_id
1 'polypeptide(L)'
;MSISTESTNGWDITADQDSSEELRLSHDERIAELERDDEKIMKMKLKGLKEKMKNTKLELENKALRAELEHQKLLIAHNALQAKMEKYQEEQQHNIDAFTEAQKGNVEHFSRLLEKIDELERKQTADQKEHRAWVKSVEQMELELTKKMEQGQKQQQQSIDELQKIRAELEHQKLLIAHNALQAKMEKYQEQQQHNIDAFTEAQKGNVEQFSLLREMIDELERKQKADQKEHRACVESERVEQMELKLTKKMEQGQKQQQQTIDELQKTVVVLNDTIEKVSRSVLAERPIPKGNFGIFYYEVKLLEEKGDFHIGLTTKEMPLEKSVEMYKGTYAYASYATFWGHEVEGYGHAANGRPYIHGKPSFCVGDVKLPDWLSILPPFCFRAFRCVAMAPKWKQTLDQTSISKLPMAF
;
A
#
# COMPACT_ATOMS: atom_id res chain seq x y z
N MET A 1 -66.61 83.74 96.34
CA MET A 1 -67.81 84.46 95.83
C MET A 1 -68.95 84.08 96.77
N SER A 2 -69.61 84.90 97.59
CA SER A 2 -69.60 86.34 97.94
C SER A 2 -70.33 86.42 99.32
N ILE A 3 -69.76 86.98 100.40
CA ILE A 3 -70.09 88.27 101.08
C ILE A 3 -71.62 88.54 101.18
N SER A 4 -72.26 88.72 102.35
CA SER A 4 -72.45 89.99 103.10
C SER A 4 -73.38 89.76 104.32
N THR A 5 -73.00 90.05 105.59
CA THR A 5 -73.18 91.28 106.42
C THR A 5 -74.64 91.67 106.71
N GLU A 6 -75.14 91.50 107.94
CA GLU A 6 -75.21 92.49 109.05
C GLU A 6 -76.21 93.65 108.83
N SER A 7 -77.03 93.95 109.86
CA SER A 7 -77.41 95.31 110.33
C SER A 7 -78.67 95.27 111.24
N THR A 8 -78.95 96.05 112.29
CA THR A 8 -78.26 97.03 113.17
C THR A 8 -79.38 97.67 114.04
N ASN A 9 -79.15 97.83 115.37
CA ASN A 9 -79.76 98.77 116.36
C ASN A 9 -81.29 98.72 116.64
N GLY A 10 -81.84 98.88 117.85
CA GLY A 10 -81.36 99.52 119.09
C GLY A 10 -81.98 100.91 119.25
N TRP A 11 -82.99 101.09 120.13
CA TRP A 11 -83.08 102.22 121.08
C TRP A 11 -84.29 102.20 122.04
N ASP A 12 -84.03 102.86 123.15
CA ASP A 12 -84.62 102.93 124.49
C ASP A 12 -85.81 103.92 124.62
N ILE A 13 -86.34 104.06 125.85
CA ILE A 13 -87.02 105.24 126.48
C ILE A 13 -88.49 105.05 127.02
N THR A 14 -88.54 104.82 128.35
CA THR A 14 -89.34 105.38 129.49
C THR A 14 -90.87 105.61 129.53
N ALA A 15 -91.46 105.02 130.58
CA ALA A 15 -92.22 105.57 131.75
C ALA A 15 -93.64 106.19 131.67
N ASP A 16 -94.46 105.67 132.62
CA ASP A 16 -95.67 106.14 133.31
C ASP A 16 -96.97 106.44 132.53
N GLN A 17 -98.07 105.75 132.90
CA GLN A 17 -99.09 106.32 133.79
C GLN A 17 -100.21 105.31 134.11
N ASP A 18 -100.57 105.27 135.39
CA ASP A 18 -101.47 104.35 136.10
C ASP A 18 -102.97 104.61 135.81
N SER A 19 -103.76 103.55 135.60
CA SER A 19 -105.23 103.62 135.46
C SER A 19 -105.90 102.24 135.66
N SER A 20 -105.96 101.80 136.92
CA SER A 20 -107.20 101.36 137.59
C SER A 20 -108.05 100.25 136.93
N GLU A 21 -107.70 99.00 137.23
CA GLU A 21 -108.51 97.82 137.61
C GLU A 21 -109.83 97.38 136.90
N GLU A 22 -110.43 98.14 135.97
CA GLU A 22 -111.70 97.75 135.33
C GLU A 22 -111.53 97.06 133.94
N LEU A 23 -110.27 96.86 133.52
CA LEU A 23 -109.85 96.28 132.23
C LEU A 23 -109.50 94.78 132.29
N ARG A 24 -109.58 94.14 133.46
CA ARG A 24 -109.22 92.72 133.62
C ARG A 24 -110.29 91.75 133.11
N LEU A 25 -111.58 92.09 133.20
CA LEU A 25 -112.67 91.21 132.78
C LEU A 25 -112.97 91.24 131.27
N SER A 26 -112.71 92.36 130.57
CA SER A 26 -112.85 92.47 129.10
C SER A 26 -111.64 91.91 128.34
N HIS A 27 -110.46 91.92 128.98
CA HIS A 27 -109.24 91.36 128.40
C HIS A 27 -109.29 89.83 128.36
N ASP A 28 -109.84 89.18 129.38
CA ASP A 28 -109.96 87.72 129.43
C ASP A 28 -110.97 87.17 128.41
N GLU A 29 -112.03 87.91 128.08
CA GLU A 29 -112.99 87.51 127.03
C GLU A 29 -112.43 87.70 125.60
N ARG A 30 -111.63 88.76 125.37
CA ARG A 30 -110.89 88.93 124.11
C ARG A 30 -109.78 87.90 123.95
N ILE A 31 -109.12 87.48 125.04
CA ILE A 31 -108.16 86.37 125.04
C ILE A 31 -108.87 85.08 124.65
N ALA A 32 -110.03 84.76 125.24
CA ALA A 32 -110.77 83.54 124.91
C ALA A 32 -111.31 83.53 123.46
N GLU A 33 -111.65 84.69 122.89
CA GLU A 33 -112.05 84.81 121.49
C GLU A 33 -110.86 84.66 120.53
N LEU A 34 -109.72 85.27 120.86
CA LEU A 34 -108.44 85.07 120.16
C LEU A 34 -107.99 83.61 120.21
N GLU A 35 -108.12 82.93 121.36
CA GLU A 35 -107.77 81.52 121.50
C GLU A 35 -108.67 80.61 120.63
N ARG A 36 -109.97 80.93 120.50
CA ARG A 36 -110.89 80.21 119.60
C ARG A 36 -110.57 80.45 118.13
N ASP A 37 -110.23 81.67 117.76
CA ASP A 37 -109.82 82.00 116.39
C ASP A 37 -108.46 81.40 116.05
N ASP A 38 -107.51 81.40 116.97
CA ASP A 38 -106.22 80.73 116.84
C ASP A 38 -106.41 79.21 116.73
N GLU A 39 -107.32 78.60 117.50
CA GLU A 39 -107.64 77.19 117.38
C GLU A 39 -108.28 76.86 116.02
N LYS A 40 -109.15 77.75 115.51
CA LYS A 40 -109.79 77.60 114.19
C LYS A 40 -108.77 77.77 113.06
N ILE A 41 -107.86 78.74 113.17
CA ILE A 41 -106.74 78.96 112.25
C ILE A 41 -105.78 77.77 112.29
N MET A 42 -105.44 77.26 113.48
CA MET A 42 -104.63 76.06 113.68
C MET A 42 -105.29 74.84 113.04
N LYS A 43 -106.59 74.61 113.25
CA LYS A 43 -107.35 73.53 112.61
C LYS A 43 -107.35 73.66 111.08
N MET A 44 -107.51 74.86 110.54
CA MET A 44 -107.52 75.10 109.10
C MET A 44 -106.11 74.93 108.49
N LYS A 45 -105.06 75.42 109.15
CA LYS A 45 -103.64 75.18 108.77
C LYS A 45 -103.29 73.70 108.85
N LEU A 46 -103.74 72.99 109.90
CA LEU A 46 -103.54 71.55 110.06
C LEU A 46 -104.25 70.76 108.95
N LYS A 47 -105.49 71.14 108.61
CA LYS A 47 -106.22 70.55 107.47
C LYS A 47 -105.48 70.78 106.16
N GLY A 48 -105.00 72.00 105.90
CA GLY A 48 -104.22 72.34 104.72
C GLY A 48 -102.87 71.58 104.63
N LEU A 49 -102.17 71.42 105.75
CA LEU A 49 -100.96 70.60 105.82
C LEU A 49 -101.25 69.12 105.58
N LYS A 50 -102.35 68.60 106.13
CA LYS A 50 -102.78 67.22 105.90
C LYS A 50 -103.13 66.97 104.43
N GLU A 51 -103.79 67.93 103.78
CA GLU A 51 -104.09 67.89 102.34
C GLU A 51 -102.80 67.92 101.50
N LYS A 52 -101.87 68.85 101.81
CA LYS A 52 -100.56 68.93 101.15
C LYS A 52 -99.77 67.64 101.31
N MET A 53 -99.74 67.06 102.50
CA MET A 53 -99.06 65.80 102.80
C MET A 53 -99.66 64.63 102.02
N LYS A 54 -100.99 64.57 101.87
CA LYS A 54 -101.66 63.59 101.01
C LYS A 54 -101.29 63.79 99.54
N ASN A 55 -101.31 65.03 99.06
CA ASN A 55 -100.96 65.33 97.67
C ASN A 55 -99.50 65.01 97.35
N THR A 56 -98.56 65.34 98.24
CA THR A 56 -97.14 64.96 98.05
C THR A 56 -96.96 63.45 98.09
N LYS A 57 -97.71 62.73 98.95
CA LYS A 57 -97.68 61.27 98.98
C LYS A 57 -98.18 60.67 97.67
N LEU A 58 -99.31 61.15 97.15
CA LEU A 58 -99.86 60.71 95.85
C LEU A 58 -98.93 61.07 94.69
N GLU A 59 -98.27 62.23 94.71
CA GLU A 59 -97.30 62.60 93.68
C GLU A 59 -96.08 61.67 93.69
N LEU A 60 -95.59 61.30 94.87
CA LEU A 60 -94.51 60.32 95.04
C LEU A 60 -94.93 58.91 94.57
N GLU A 61 -96.12 58.44 94.95
CA GLU A 61 -96.68 57.16 94.49
C GLU A 61 -96.84 57.13 92.96
N ASN A 62 -97.34 58.21 92.36
CA ASN A 62 -97.46 58.32 90.90
C ASN A 62 -96.09 58.35 90.19
N LYS A 63 -95.09 59.02 90.78
CA LYS A 63 -93.71 58.99 90.25
C LYS A 63 -93.12 57.58 90.34
N ALA A 64 -93.35 56.88 91.45
CA ALA A 64 -92.92 55.49 91.63
C ALA A 64 -93.58 54.55 90.62
N LEU A 65 -94.90 54.63 90.44
CA LEU A 65 -95.63 53.82 89.45
C LEU A 65 -95.18 54.09 88.01
N ARG A 66 -94.88 55.36 87.65
CA ARG A 66 -94.33 55.69 86.34
C ARG A 66 -92.93 55.08 86.16
N ALA A 67 -92.07 55.17 87.18
CA ALA A 67 -90.74 54.55 87.13
C ALA A 67 -90.82 53.02 87.00
N GLU A 68 -91.74 52.38 87.73
CA GLU A 68 -91.99 50.94 87.65
C GLU A 68 -92.51 50.53 86.27
N LEU A 69 -93.44 51.30 85.70
CA LEU A 69 -93.94 51.05 84.34
C LEU A 69 -92.83 51.17 83.29
N GLU A 70 -91.98 52.19 83.37
CA GLU A 70 -90.83 52.33 82.46
C GLU A 70 -89.81 51.19 82.66
N HIS A 71 -89.58 50.74 83.90
CA HIS A 71 -88.74 49.58 84.18
C HIS A 71 -89.31 48.29 83.55
N GLN A 72 -90.63 48.07 83.65
CA GLN A 72 -91.29 46.93 83.01
C GLN A 72 -91.19 46.98 81.48
N LYS A 73 -91.39 48.15 80.86
CA LYS A 73 -91.20 48.33 79.41
C LYS A 73 -89.77 48.00 78.99
N LEU A 74 -88.79 48.46 79.76
CA LEU A 74 -87.38 48.17 79.50
C LEU A 74 -87.09 46.67 79.64
N LEU A 75 -87.65 46.01 80.66
CA LEU A 75 -87.50 44.57 80.87
C LEU A 75 -88.11 43.76 79.70
N ILE A 76 -89.29 44.17 79.22
CA ILE A 76 -89.94 43.55 78.05
C ILE A 76 -89.07 43.74 76.80
N ALA A 77 -88.53 44.95 76.59
CA ALA A 77 -87.66 45.24 75.45
C ALA A 77 -86.34 44.44 75.52
N HIS A 78 -85.75 44.31 76.71
CA HIS A 78 -84.56 43.49 76.95
C HIS A 78 -84.82 42.02 76.62
N ASN A 79 -85.91 41.45 77.13
CA ASN A 79 -86.28 40.05 76.85
C ASN A 79 -86.54 39.82 75.36
N ALA A 80 -87.18 40.76 74.67
CA ALA A 80 -87.39 40.68 73.21
C ALA A 80 -86.07 40.75 72.44
N LEU A 81 -85.10 41.56 72.88
CA LEU A 81 -83.77 41.61 72.28
C LEU A 81 -82.98 40.32 72.54
N GLN A 82 -83.04 39.79 73.76
CA GLN A 82 -82.40 38.53 74.13
C GLN A 82 -82.92 37.37 73.28
N ALA A 83 -84.24 37.24 73.10
CA ALA A 83 -84.82 36.21 72.23
C ALA A 83 -84.38 36.35 70.76
N LYS A 84 -84.23 37.59 70.25
CA LYS A 84 -83.68 37.82 68.90
C LYS A 84 -82.21 37.42 68.80
N MET A 85 -81.43 37.66 69.84
CA MET A 85 -80.02 37.23 69.90
C MET A 85 -79.90 35.70 69.94
N GLU A 86 -80.74 35.02 70.73
CA GLU A 86 -80.77 33.56 70.80
C GLU A 86 -81.14 32.96 69.43
N LYS A 87 -82.19 33.48 68.78
CA LYS A 87 -82.57 33.08 67.41
C LYS A 87 -81.45 33.27 66.40
N TYR A 88 -80.73 34.40 66.47
CA TYR A 88 -79.60 34.66 65.59
C TYR A 88 -78.44 33.70 65.85
N GLN A 89 -78.15 33.36 67.11
CA GLN A 89 -77.14 32.38 67.47
C GLN A 89 -77.51 30.98 66.97
N GLU A 90 -78.76 30.57 67.09
CA GLU A 90 -79.27 29.30 66.55
C GLU A 90 -79.14 29.24 65.02
N GLU A 91 -79.50 30.31 64.31
CA GLU A 91 -79.33 30.40 62.85
C GLU A 91 -77.86 30.32 62.44
N GLN A 92 -76.96 30.97 63.17
CA GLN A 92 -75.52 30.87 62.94
C GLN A 92 -74.98 29.45 63.20
N GLN A 93 -75.41 28.81 64.30
CA GLN A 93 -75.00 27.44 64.60
C GLN A 93 -75.49 26.47 63.53
N HIS A 94 -76.75 26.58 63.11
CA HIS A 94 -77.29 25.77 62.02
C HIS A 94 -76.50 25.94 60.71
N ASN A 95 -76.10 27.18 60.37
CA ASN A 95 -75.27 27.41 59.18
C ASN A 95 -73.86 26.81 59.31
N ILE A 96 -73.25 26.86 60.50
CA ILE A 96 -71.96 26.23 60.78
C ILE A 96 -72.07 24.70 60.65
N ASP A 97 -73.12 24.10 61.21
CA ASP A 97 -73.33 22.65 61.16
C ASP A 97 -73.59 22.19 59.72
N ALA A 98 -74.43 22.91 58.97
CA ALA A 98 -74.69 22.62 57.55
C ALA A 98 -73.42 22.74 56.71
N PHE A 99 -72.59 23.76 56.95
CA PHE A 99 -71.31 23.91 56.27
C PHE A 99 -70.33 22.79 56.65
N THR A 100 -70.29 22.38 57.92
CA THR A 100 -69.43 21.31 58.42
C THR A 100 -69.80 19.96 57.78
N GLU A 101 -71.09 19.62 57.71
CA GLU A 101 -71.55 18.40 57.05
C GLU A 101 -71.28 18.42 55.53
N ALA A 102 -71.43 19.58 54.88
CA ALA A 102 -71.05 19.73 53.47
C ALA A 102 -69.53 19.53 53.26
N GLN A 103 -68.70 20.09 54.15
CA GLN A 103 -67.25 19.88 54.11
C GLN A 103 -66.88 18.41 54.33
N LYS A 104 -67.54 17.72 55.26
CA LYS A 104 -67.33 16.29 55.53
C LYS A 104 -67.64 15.43 54.30
N GLY A 105 -68.76 15.68 53.62
CA GLY A 105 -69.09 15.01 52.36
C GLY A 105 -68.03 15.23 51.27
N ASN A 106 -67.47 16.44 51.17
CA ASN A 106 -66.38 16.73 50.24
C ASN A 106 -65.09 15.98 50.60
N VAL A 107 -64.72 15.90 51.89
CA VAL A 107 -63.56 15.13 52.34
C VAL A 107 -63.71 13.66 51.99
N GLU A 108 -64.88 13.05 52.24
CA GLU A 108 -65.14 11.67 51.85
C GLU A 108 -65.05 11.45 50.34
N HIS A 109 -65.56 12.40 49.54
CA HIS A 109 -65.45 12.34 48.08
C HIS A 109 -64.00 12.41 47.61
N PHE A 110 -63.17 13.30 48.18
CA PHE A 110 -61.75 13.38 47.86
C PHE A 110 -60.99 12.11 48.27
N SER A 111 -61.29 11.52 49.42
CA SER A 111 -60.70 10.24 49.83
C SER A 111 -61.01 9.13 48.82
N ARG A 112 -62.27 9.03 48.34
CA ARG A 112 -62.64 8.06 47.29
C ARG A 112 -61.94 8.32 45.96
N LEU A 113 -61.69 9.58 45.60
CA LEU A 113 -60.93 9.92 44.40
C LEU A 113 -59.45 9.51 44.53
N LEU A 114 -58.84 9.73 45.69
CA LEU A 114 -57.46 9.32 45.96
C LEU A 114 -57.31 7.79 45.90
N GLU A 115 -58.24 7.04 46.48
CA GLU A 115 -58.25 5.56 46.37
C GLU A 115 -58.33 5.08 44.92
N LYS A 116 -59.14 5.74 44.08
CA LYS A 116 -59.22 5.42 42.64
C LYS A 116 -57.95 5.77 41.89
N ILE A 117 -57.27 6.87 42.24
CA ILE A 117 -55.98 7.24 41.64
C ILE A 117 -54.94 6.16 41.98
N ASP A 118 -54.84 5.77 43.25
CA ASP A 118 -53.94 4.70 43.69
C ASP A 118 -54.23 3.37 42.98
N GLU A 119 -55.51 3.00 42.79
CA GLU A 119 -55.88 1.80 42.05
C GLU A 119 -55.45 1.87 40.58
N LEU A 120 -55.64 3.03 39.93
CA LEU A 120 -55.24 3.25 38.54
C LEU A 120 -53.71 3.24 38.38
N GLU A 121 -52.97 3.84 39.30
CA GLU A 121 -51.49 3.80 39.29
C GLU A 121 -50.95 2.38 39.44
N ARG A 122 -51.58 1.56 40.31
CA ARG A 122 -51.23 0.14 40.46
C ARG A 122 -51.51 -0.64 39.17
N LYS A 123 -52.66 -0.43 38.53
CA LYS A 123 -53.01 -1.05 37.24
C LYS A 123 -52.02 -0.65 36.15
N GLN A 124 -51.73 0.64 36.01
CA GLN A 124 -50.76 1.14 35.02
C GLN A 124 -49.37 0.54 35.24
N THR A 125 -48.94 0.39 36.50
CA THR A 125 -47.64 -0.22 36.83
C THR A 125 -47.62 -1.71 36.48
N ALA A 126 -48.72 -2.43 36.67
CA ALA A 126 -48.84 -3.83 36.29
C ALA A 126 -48.79 -3.99 34.76
N ASP A 127 -49.58 -3.21 34.03
CA ASP A 127 -49.61 -3.21 32.55
C ASP A 127 -48.23 -2.87 31.97
N GLN A 128 -47.52 -1.90 32.55
CA GLN A 128 -46.15 -1.56 32.13
C GLN A 128 -45.16 -2.71 32.36
N LYS A 129 -45.31 -3.47 33.45
CA LYS A 129 -44.46 -4.63 33.72
C LYS A 129 -44.73 -5.75 32.72
N GLU A 130 -46.00 -6.02 32.42
CA GLU A 130 -46.40 -7.01 31.41
C GLU A 130 -45.90 -6.62 30.01
N HIS A 131 -46.08 -5.35 29.62
CA HIS A 131 -45.57 -4.84 28.36
C HIS A 131 -44.04 -4.97 28.26
N ARG A 132 -43.29 -4.65 29.33
CA ARG A 132 -41.83 -4.85 29.36
C ARG A 132 -41.44 -6.32 29.24
N ALA A 133 -42.19 -7.24 29.86
CA ALA A 133 -41.94 -8.67 29.72
C ALA A 133 -42.21 -9.15 28.29
N TRP A 134 -43.29 -8.66 27.67
CA TRP A 134 -43.60 -8.95 26.26
C TRP A 134 -42.53 -8.44 25.30
N VAL A 135 -42.07 -7.19 25.47
CA VAL A 135 -40.99 -6.61 24.65
C VAL A 135 -39.72 -7.45 24.73
N LYS A 136 -39.29 -7.88 25.92
CA LYS A 136 -38.12 -8.77 26.09
C LYS A 136 -38.29 -10.11 25.39
N SER A 137 -39.50 -10.68 25.39
CA SER A 137 -39.80 -11.93 24.70
C SER A 137 -39.70 -11.77 23.17
N VAL A 138 -40.20 -10.64 22.64
CA VAL A 138 -40.08 -10.31 21.21
C VAL A 138 -38.63 -10.09 20.82
N GLU A 139 -37.86 -9.33 21.60
CA GLU A 139 -36.41 -9.12 21.38
C GLU A 139 -35.64 -10.44 21.36
N GLN A 140 -35.98 -11.38 22.26
CA GLN A 140 -35.37 -12.71 22.26
C GLN A 140 -35.73 -13.52 21.01
N MET A 141 -36.99 -13.47 20.58
CA MET A 141 -37.44 -14.15 19.37
C MET A 141 -36.75 -13.61 18.11
N GLU A 142 -36.59 -12.29 18.00
CA GLU A 142 -35.85 -11.64 16.90
C GLU A 142 -34.37 -12.08 16.89
N LEU A 143 -33.74 -12.18 18.07
CA LEU A 143 -32.37 -12.67 18.19
C LEU A 143 -32.23 -14.14 17.75
N GLU A 144 -33.20 -14.99 18.06
CA GLU A 144 -33.21 -16.37 17.58
C GLU A 144 -33.44 -16.46 16.07
N LEU A 145 -34.33 -15.63 15.53
CA LEU A 145 -34.61 -15.58 14.10
C LEU A 145 -33.38 -15.12 13.30
N THR A 146 -32.68 -14.08 13.76
CA THR A 146 -31.44 -13.59 13.14
C THR A 146 -30.34 -14.65 13.15
N LYS A 147 -30.14 -15.36 14.27
CA LYS A 147 -29.19 -16.50 14.34
C LYS A 147 -29.52 -17.58 13.32
N LYS A 148 -30.80 -17.95 13.16
CA LYS A 148 -31.22 -18.95 12.16
C LYS A 148 -30.98 -18.47 10.72
N MET A 149 -31.25 -17.19 10.44
CA MET A 149 -30.96 -16.61 9.13
C MET A 149 -29.46 -16.60 8.81
N GLU A 150 -28.61 -16.19 9.77
CA GLU A 150 -27.15 -16.24 9.61
C GLU A 150 -26.63 -17.66 9.39
N GLN A 151 -27.17 -18.64 10.11
CA GLN A 151 -26.83 -20.04 9.93
C GLN A 151 -27.23 -20.54 8.54
N GLY A 152 -28.45 -20.22 8.09
CA GLY A 152 -28.91 -20.55 6.74
C GLY A 152 -28.04 -19.93 5.66
N GLN A 153 -27.62 -18.67 5.83
CA GLN A 153 -26.71 -17.99 4.91
C GLN A 153 -25.32 -18.65 4.88
N LYS A 154 -24.77 -19.05 6.03
CA LYS A 154 -23.50 -19.79 6.09
C LYS A 154 -23.57 -21.13 5.37
N GLN A 155 -24.67 -21.87 5.52
CA GLN A 155 -24.89 -23.13 4.81
C GLN A 155 -24.99 -22.91 3.29
N GLN A 156 -25.73 -21.88 2.85
CA GLN A 156 -25.81 -21.53 1.43
C GLN A 156 -24.43 -21.17 0.86
N GLN A 157 -23.62 -20.40 1.59
CA GLN A 157 -22.27 -20.06 1.15
C GLN A 157 -21.38 -21.31 1.02
N GLN A 158 -21.43 -22.23 1.99
CA GLN A 158 -20.70 -23.50 1.92
C GLN A 158 -21.10 -24.32 0.69
N SER A 159 -22.39 -24.42 0.38
CA SER A 159 -22.85 -25.11 -0.84
C SER A 159 -22.37 -24.44 -2.13
N ILE A 160 -22.31 -23.10 -2.16
CA ILE A 160 -21.76 -22.36 -3.32
C ILE A 160 -20.28 -22.67 -3.49
N ASP A 161 -19.50 -22.66 -2.40
CA ASP A 161 -18.06 -22.94 -2.43
C ASP A 161 -17.79 -24.38 -2.90
N GLU A 162 -18.58 -25.36 -2.43
CA GLU A 162 -18.52 -26.76 -2.88
C GLU A 162 -18.83 -26.89 -4.38
N LEU A 163 -19.86 -26.20 -4.88
CA LEU A 163 -20.20 -26.21 -6.30
C LEU A 163 -19.10 -25.57 -7.17
N GLN A 164 -18.48 -24.48 -6.69
CA GLN A 164 -17.35 -23.86 -7.38
C GLN A 164 -16.16 -24.80 -7.46
N LYS A 165 -15.88 -25.56 -6.39
CA LYS A 165 -14.83 -26.58 -6.37
C LYS A 165 -15.11 -27.70 -7.38
N ILE A 166 -16.32 -28.25 -7.40
CA ILE A 166 -16.72 -29.29 -8.38
C ILE A 166 -16.60 -28.76 -9.82
N ARG A 167 -17.00 -27.51 -10.06
CA ARG A 167 -16.85 -26.88 -11.38
C ARG A 167 -15.38 -26.79 -11.82
N ALA A 168 -14.48 -26.41 -10.91
CA ALA A 168 -13.05 -26.33 -11.21
C ALA A 168 -12.45 -27.72 -11.52
N GLU A 169 -12.85 -28.75 -10.76
CA GLU A 169 -12.44 -30.14 -11.01
C GLU A 169 -12.93 -30.64 -12.38
N LEU A 170 -14.18 -30.31 -12.76
CA LEU A 170 -14.73 -30.68 -14.06
C LEU A 170 -14.00 -30.01 -15.23
N GLU A 171 -13.66 -28.72 -15.11
CA GLU A 171 -12.87 -28.02 -16.13
C GLU A 171 -11.45 -28.59 -16.24
N HIS A 172 -10.83 -28.96 -15.12
CA HIS A 172 -9.55 -29.65 -15.12
C HIS A 172 -9.63 -31.01 -15.84
N GLN A 173 -10.68 -31.79 -15.60
CA GLN A 173 -10.91 -33.07 -16.30
C GLN A 173 -11.09 -32.88 -17.81
N LYS A 174 -11.86 -31.87 -18.24
CA LYS A 174 -12.02 -31.56 -19.67
C LYS A 174 -10.68 -31.22 -20.32
N LEU A 175 -9.85 -30.41 -19.65
CA LEU A 175 -8.51 -30.07 -20.11
C LEU A 175 -7.61 -31.30 -20.21
N LEU A 176 -7.66 -32.20 -19.23
CA LEU A 176 -6.89 -33.44 -19.23
C LEU A 176 -7.26 -34.35 -20.40
N ILE A 177 -8.56 -34.50 -20.69
CA ILE A 177 -9.06 -35.26 -21.84
C ILE A 177 -8.57 -34.64 -23.15
N ALA A 178 -8.65 -33.31 -23.29
CA ALA A 178 -8.17 -32.59 -24.47
C ALA A 178 -6.65 -32.74 -24.67
N HIS A 179 -5.88 -32.65 -23.58
CA HIS A 179 -4.43 -32.87 -23.60
C HIS A 179 -4.08 -34.28 -24.08
N ASN A 180 -4.73 -35.31 -23.54
CA ASN A 180 -4.49 -36.69 -23.94
C ASN A 180 -4.85 -36.94 -25.41
N ALA A 181 -5.95 -36.35 -25.90
CA ALA A 181 -6.32 -36.44 -27.31
C ALA A 181 -5.30 -35.75 -28.23
N LEU A 182 -4.74 -34.62 -27.81
CA LEU A 182 -3.67 -33.94 -28.54
C LEU A 182 -2.38 -34.76 -28.55
N GLN A 183 -2.01 -35.36 -27.41
CA GLN A 183 -0.84 -36.23 -27.29
C GLN A 183 -0.93 -37.42 -28.24
N ALA A 184 -2.08 -38.11 -28.29
CA ALA A 184 -2.29 -39.23 -29.22
C ALA A 184 -2.18 -38.81 -30.70
N LYS A 185 -2.59 -37.58 -31.05
CA LYS A 185 -2.40 -37.04 -32.40
C LYS A 185 -0.91 -36.75 -32.70
N MET A 186 -0.17 -36.24 -31.73
CA MET A 186 1.27 -36.00 -31.87
C MET A 186 2.05 -37.31 -32.04
N GLU A 187 1.69 -38.37 -31.30
CA GLU A 187 2.28 -39.71 -31.43
C GLU A 187 2.03 -40.28 -32.83
N LYS A 188 0.79 -40.23 -33.34
CA LYS A 188 0.48 -40.64 -34.73
C LYS A 188 1.28 -39.86 -35.77
N TYR A 189 1.44 -38.56 -35.58
CA TYR A 189 2.25 -37.74 -36.49
C TYR A 189 3.73 -38.16 -36.48
N GLN A 190 4.26 -38.46 -35.29
CA GLN A 190 5.63 -38.97 -35.15
C GLN A 190 5.80 -40.35 -35.83
N GLU A 191 4.86 -41.27 -35.64
CA GLU A 191 4.86 -42.57 -36.32
C GLU A 191 4.82 -42.42 -37.85
N GLN A 192 3.98 -41.51 -38.35
CA GLN A 192 3.91 -41.22 -39.78
C GLN A 192 5.23 -40.63 -40.32
N GLN A 193 5.86 -39.71 -39.57
CA GLN A 193 7.16 -39.16 -39.94
C GLN A 193 8.24 -40.25 -39.93
N GLN A 194 8.24 -41.15 -38.95
CA GLN A 194 9.17 -42.27 -38.90
C GLN A 194 9.00 -43.20 -40.10
N HIS A 195 7.76 -43.56 -40.44
CA HIS A 195 7.47 -44.37 -41.62
C HIS A 195 7.97 -43.70 -42.93
N ASN A 196 7.81 -42.38 -43.06
CA ASN A 196 8.33 -41.64 -44.22
C ASN A 196 9.86 -41.65 -44.27
N ILE A 197 10.53 -41.52 -43.13
CA ILE A 197 12.00 -41.61 -43.02
C ILE A 197 12.48 -43.02 -43.42
N ASP A 198 11.82 -44.05 -42.92
CA ASP A 198 12.16 -45.45 -43.21
C ASP A 198 11.98 -45.75 -44.71
N ALA A 199 10.86 -45.34 -45.31
CA ALA A 199 10.59 -45.49 -46.73
C ALA A 199 11.63 -44.75 -47.60
N PHE A 200 12.01 -43.53 -47.21
CA PHE A 200 13.06 -42.78 -47.91
C PHE A 200 14.43 -43.44 -47.78
N THR A 201 14.74 -44.00 -46.61
CA THR A 201 15.98 -44.73 -46.34
C THR A 201 16.09 -45.99 -47.20
N GLU A 202 15.02 -46.78 -47.31
CA GLU A 202 14.97 -47.96 -48.18
C GLU A 202 15.10 -47.58 -49.66
N ALA A 203 14.45 -46.50 -50.11
CA ALA A 203 14.61 -45.98 -51.47
C ALA A 203 16.07 -45.55 -51.76
N GLN A 204 16.73 -44.91 -50.79
CA GLN A 204 18.15 -44.56 -50.92
C GLN A 204 19.05 -45.80 -50.99
N LYS A 205 18.78 -46.87 -50.23
CA LYS A 205 19.54 -48.12 -50.32
C LYS A 205 19.48 -48.72 -51.73
N GLY A 206 18.28 -48.80 -52.33
CA GLY A 206 18.13 -49.28 -53.71
C GLY A 206 18.93 -48.46 -54.72
N ASN A 207 18.97 -47.12 -54.54
CA ASN A 207 19.81 -46.26 -55.38
C ASN A 207 21.31 -46.53 -55.18
N VAL A 208 21.77 -46.75 -53.95
CA VAL A 208 23.18 -47.08 -53.66
C VAL A 208 23.58 -48.40 -54.31
N GLU A 209 22.72 -49.41 -54.29
CA GLU A 209 22.95 -50.69 -54.98
C GLU A 209 23.03 -50.50 -56.50
N GLN A 210 22.13 -49.70 -57.10
CA GLN A 210 22.20 -49.36 -58.52
C GLN A 210 23.49 -48.61 -58.89
N PHE A 211 23.91 -47.63 -58.09
CA PHE A 211 25.17 -46.92 -58.31
C PHE A 211 26.39 -47.83 -58.16
N SER A 212 26.33 -48.81 -57.26
CA SER A 212 27.40 -49.81 -57.09
C SER A 212 27.52 -50.69 -58.34
N LEU A 213 26.40 -51.19 -58.87
CA LEU A 213 26.36 -51.96 -60.13
C LEU A 213 26.86 -51.14 -61.32
N LEU A 214 26.44 -49.87 -61.42
CA LEU A 214 26.89 -48.97 -62.48
C LEU A 214 28.41 -48.73 -62.40
N ARG A 215 28.96 -48.59 -61.20
CA ARG A 215 30.41 -48.45 -60.99
C ARG A 215 31.17 -49.71 -61.39
N GLU A 216 30.66 -50.90 -61.08
CA GLU A 216 31.25 -52.16 -61.56
C GLU A 216 31.26 -52.26 -63.09
N MET A 217 30.18 -51.86 -63.76
CA MET A 217 30.13 -51.80 -65.23
C MET A 217 31.15 -50.81 -65.82
N ILE A 218 31.30 -49.63 -65.21
CA ILE A 218 32.32 -48.64 -65.62
C ILE A 218 33.72 -49.24 -65.46
N ASP A 219 34.02 -49.89 -64.34
CA ASP A 219 35.33 -50.51 -64.09
C ASP A 219 35.64 -51.64 -65.09
N GLU A 220 34.63 -52.40 -65.53
CA GLU A 220 34.79 -53.40 -66.59
C GLU A 220 35.05 -52.78 -67.96
N LEU A 221 34.32 -51.72 -68.33
CA LEU A 221 34.55 -50.99 -69.57
C LEU A 221 35.93 -50.35 -69.61
N GLU A 222 36.39 -49.76 -68.49
CA GLU A 222 37.74 -49.23 -68.39
C GLU A 222 38.81 -50.31 -68.59
N ARG A 223 38.59 -51.52 -68.06
CA ARG A 223 39.50 -52.67 -68.27
C ARG A 223 39.56 -53.06 -69.75
N LYS A 224 38.41 -53.11 -70.44
CA LYS A 224 38.35 -53.39 -71.89
C LYS A 224 39.06 -52.31 -72.69
N GLN A 225 38.78 -51.04 -72.43
CA GLN A 225 39.44 -49.92 -73.11
C GLN A 225 40.96 -49.92 -72.90
N LYS A 226 41.45 -50.21 -71.69
CA LYS A 226 42.88 -50.33 -71.41
C LYS A 226 43.53 -51.50 -72.16
N ALA A 227 42.81 -52.61 -72.35
CA ALA A 227 43.29 -53.74 -73.16
C ALA A 227 43.38 -53.36 -74.65
N ASP A 228 42.32 -52.76 -75.20
CA ASP A 228 42.28 -52.32 -76.61
C ASP A 228 43.35 -51.24 -76.89
N GLN A 229 43.55 -50.29 -75.97
CA GLN A 229 44.63 -49.30 -76.08
C GLN A 229 46.02 -49.93 -76.03
N LYS A 230 46.21 -50.97 -75.21
CA LYS A 230 47.49 -51.69 -75.13
C LYS A 230 47.78 -52.44 -76.43
N GLU A 231 46.75 -53.03 -77.04
CA GLU A 231 46.84 -53.73 -78.32
C GLU A 231 47.10 -52.75 -79.48
N HIS A 232 46.38 -51.62 -79.53
CA HIS A 232 46.62 -50.56 -80.49
C HIS A 232 48.02 -49.94 -80.33
N ARG A 233 48.51 -49.78 -79.08
CA ARG A 233 49.87 -49.30 -78.84
C ARG A 233 50.91 -50.31 -79.33
N ALA A 234 50.69 -51.61 -79.17
CA ALA A 234 51.58 -52.64 -79.74
C ALA A 234 51.60 -52.63 -81.28
N CYS A 235 50.44 -52.40 -81.92
CA CYS A 235 50.33 -52.27 -83.38
C CYS A 235 51.09 -51.03 -83.90
N VAL A 236 50.92 -49.87 -83.27
CA VAL A 236 51.62 -48.63 -83.64
C VAL A 236 53.12 -48.72 -83.38
N GLU A 237 53.55 -49.38 -82.29
CA GLU A 237 54.99 -49.57 -82.01
C GLU A 237 55.63 -50.49 -83.07
N SER A 238 54.91 -51.51 -83.54
CA SER A 238 55.35 -52.35 -84.67
C SER A 238 55.53 -51.54 -85.96
N GLU A 239 54.54 -50.71 -86.33
CA GLU A 239 54.63 -49.84 -87.52
C GLU A 239 55.75 -48.78 -87.39
N ARG A 240 55.98 -48.29 -86.17
CA ARG A 240 57.01 -47.27 -85.90
C ARG A 240 58.41 -47.85 -85.98
N VAL A 241 58.60 -49.12 -85.61
CA VAL A 241 59.86 -49.87 -85.80
C VAL A 241 60.15 -50.04 -87.30
N GLU A 242 59.17 -50.43 -88.11
CA GLU A 242 59.34 -50.54 -89.57
C GLU A 242 59.67 -49.19 -90.23
N GLN A 243 59.02 -48.10 -89.82
CA GLN A 243 59.38 -46.76 -90.30
C GLN A 243 60.78 -46.32 -89.85
N MET A 244 61.23 -46.72 -88.65
CA MET A 244 62.55 -46.34 -88.14
C MET A 244 63.66 -47.05 -88.90
N GLU A 245 63.48 -48.31 -89.32
CA GLU A 245 64.42 -49.04 -90.18
C GLU A 245 64.59 -48.37 -91.55
N LEU A 246 63.49 -47.92 -92.16
CA LEU A 246 63.49 -47.12 -93.40
C LEU A 246 64.18 -45.76 -93.25
N LYS A 247 64.14 -45.18 -92.05
CA LYS A 247 64.75 -43.87 -91.77
C LYS A 247 66.24 -43.99 -91.41
N LEU A 248 66.64 -45.08 -90.74
CA LEU A 248 68.02 -45.37 -90.37
C LEU A 248 68.87 -45.67 -91.62
N THR A 249 68.31 -46.39 -92.59
CA THR A 249 68.93 -46.67 -93.89
C THR A 249 69.19 -45.39 -94.70
N LYS A 250 68.25 -44.43 -94.72
CA LYS A 250 68.47 -43.11 -95.35
C LYS A 250 69.50 -42.22 -94.66
N LYS A 251 69.62 -42.29 -93.33
CA LYS A 251 70.60 -41.47 -92.58
C LYS A 251 72.03 -41.99 -92.70
N MET A 252 72.24 -43.30 -92.89
CA MET A 252 73.58 -43.85 -93.13
C MET A 252 74.20 -43.35 -94.45
N GLU A 253 73.41 -43.13 -95.50
CA GLU A 253 73.89 -42.51 -96.74
C GLU A 253 74.21 -41.01 -96.59
N GLN A 254 73.53 -40.31 -95.68
CA GLN A 254 73.71 -38.87 -95.49
C GLN A 254 74.88 -38.53 -94.56
N GLY A 255 75.19 -39.40 -93.58
CA GLY A 255 76.34 -39.24 -92.67
C GLY A 255 77.70 -39.32 -93.36
N GLN A 256 77.80 -40.02 -94.49
CA GLN A 256 79.05 -40.16 -95.25
C GLN A 256 79.45 -38.85 -95.98
N LYS A 257 78.51 -37.93 -96.22
CA LYS A 257 78.76 -36.65 -96.90
C LYS A 257 79.15 -35.50 -95.96
N GLN A 258 78.94 -35.64 -94.66
CA GLN A 258 79.04 -34.52 -93.71
C GLN A 258 80.35 -34.50 -92.90
N GLN A 259 81.08 -35.62 -92.80
CA GLN A 259 82.38 -35.67 -92.12
C GLN A 259 83.53 -34.96 -92.85
N GLN A 260 83.33 -34.49 -94.09
CA GLN A 260 84.34 -33.75 -94.84
C GLN A 260 84.34 -32.23 -94.55
N GLN A 261 83.38 -31.68 -93.78
CA GLN A 261 83.19 -30.22 -93.62
C GLN A 261 83.45 -29.65 -92.22
N THR A 262 83.64 -30.48 -91.18
CA THR A 262 83.63 -29.99 -89.77
C THR A 262 85.02 -29.86 -89.13
N ILE A 263 86.12 -29.99 -89.89
CA ILE A 263 87.49 -29.88 -89.34
C ILE A 263 88.01 -28.42 -89.25
N ASP A 264 87.41 -27.46 -89.97
CA ASP A 264 87.97 -26.10 -90.07
C ASP A 264 87.40 -25.03 -89.10
N GLU A 265 86.28 -25.28 -88.39
CA GLU A 265 85.59 -24.21 -87.64
C GLU A 265 85.74 -24.26 -86.10
N LEU A 266 86.29 -25.33 -85.52
CA LEU A 266 86.37 -25.49 -84.05
C LEU A 266 87.65 -24.93 -83.39
N GLN A 267 88.57 -24.31 -84.14
CA GLN A 267 89.84 -23.79 -83.60
C GLN A 267 89.82 -22.32 -83.14
N LYS A 268 88.68 -21.59 -83.17
CA LYS A 268 88.70 -20.11 -82.97
C LYS A 268 87.92 -19.51 -81.79
N THR A 269 87.19 -20.26 -80.96
CA THR A 269 86.15 -19.60 -80.13
C THR A 269 86.01 -20.08 -78.68
N VAL A 270 87.10 -20.43 -77.98
CA VAL A 270 87.04 -20.81 -76.54
C VAL A 270 88.24 -20.27 -75.73
N VAL A 271 88.57 -18.97 -75.84
CA VAL A 271 89.68 -18.33 -75.08
C VAL A 271 89.29 -17.00 -74.39
N VAL A 272 88.02 -16.65 -74.20
CA VAL A 272 87.70 -15.33 -73.63
C VAL A 272 86.49 -15.36 -72.68
N LEU A 273 86.80 -15.20 -71.37
CA LEU A 273 85.97 -14.73 -70.23
C LEU A 273 85.43 -15.76 -69.23
N ASN A 274 86.34 -16.19 -68.33
CA ASN A 274 86.06 -16.46 -66.92
C ASN A 274 86.98 -15.53 -66.10
N ASP A 275 86.52 -15.09 -64.91
CA ASP A 275 87.26 -14.37 -63.84
C ASP A 275 87.15 -12.84 -63.76
N THR A 276 86.15 -12.30 -63.04
CA THR A 276 86.27 -11.18 -62.05
C THR A 276 84.91 -10.79 -61.45
N ILE A 277 84.57 -11.25 -60.25
CA ILE A 277 83.51 -10.63 -59.44
C ILE A 277 83.98 -10.58 -57.98
N GLU A 278 84.28 -9.37 -57.51
CA GLU A 278 84.60 -9.04 -56.12
C GLU A 278 83.42 -9.37 -55.19
N LYS A 279 83.73 -9.90 -53.99
CA LYS A 279 82.74 -10.27 -52.98
C LYS A 279 82.13 -9.02 -52.34
N VAL A 280 81.01 -8.54 -52.90
CA VAL A 280 80.20 -7.46 -52.32
C VAL A 280 78.98 -8.08 -51.64
N SER A 281 78.78 -7.80 -50.36
CA SER A 281 77.57 -8.21 -49.63
C SER A 281 76.35 -7.51 -50.23
N ARG A 282 75.30 -8.27 -50.56
CA ARG A 282 74.04 -7.75 -51.09
C ARG A 282 72.88 -8.28 -50.27
N SER A 283 71.91 -7.41 -50.02
CA SER A 283 70.63 -7.80 -49.42
C SER A 283 69.58 -7.98 -50.52
N VAL A 284 68.68 -8.95 -50.34
CA VAL A 284 67.51 -9.16 -51.21
C VAL A 284 66.25 -9.13 -50.35
N LEU A 285 65.17 -8.58 -50.91
CA LEU A 285 63.85 -8.56 -50.27
C LEU A 285 62.96 -9.62 -50.89
N ALA A 286 62.02 -10.15 -50.11
CA ALA A 286 60.96 -11.00 -50.65
C ALA A 286 60.08 -10.19 -51.62
N GLU A 287 59.53 -10.85 -52.64
CA GLU A 287 58.69 -10.22 -53.66
C GLU A 287 57.45 -9.54 -53.07
N ARG A 288 56.89 -10.11 -51.99
CA ARG A 288 55.67 -9.64 -51.36
C ARG A 288 55.93 -9.10 -49.95
N PRO A 289 55.48 -7.88 -49.63
CA PRO A 289 55.54 -7.37 -48.27
C PRO A 289 54.58 -8.16 -47.36
N ILE A 290 54.85 -8.16 -46.06
CA ILE A 290 53.92 -8.69 -45.06
C ILE A 290 52.63 -7.84 -45.09
N PRO A 291 51.44 -8.42 -45.34
CA PRO A 291 50.17 -7.70 -45.36
C PRO A 291 49.90 -6.91 -44.07
N LYS A 292 49.47 -5.64 -44.20
CA LYS A 292 49.28 -4.70 -43.08
C LYS A 292 47.86 -4.67 -42.48
N GLY A 293 46.94 -5.52 -42.94
CA GLY A 293 45.52 -5.52 -42.50
C GLY A 293 45.16 -6.74 -41.64
N ASN A 294 44.35 -6.53 -40.58
CA ASN A 294 43.92 -7.50 -39.54
C ASN A 294 45.05 -8.40 -39.03
N PHE A 295 45.70 -8.00 -37.93
CA PHE A 295 46.82 -8.64 -37.21
C PHE A 295 46.90 -10.18 -37.33
N GLY A 296 47.37 -10.65 -38.49
CA GLY A 296 47.51 -12.05 -38.82
C GLY A 296 48.94 -12.50 -38.53
N ILE A 297 49.07 -13.78 -38.19
CA ILE A 297 50.38 -14.43 -38.11
C ILE A 297 50.83 -14.79 -39.53
N PHE A 298 52.07 -14.45 -39.86
CA PHE A 298 52.69 -14.80 -41.14
C PHE A 298 53.81 -15.81 -40.91
N TYR A 299 53.90 -16.77 -41.82
CA TYR A 299 54.88 -17.84 -41.79
C TYR A 299 55.63 -17.88 -43.11
N TYR A 300 56.96 -18.01 -43.05
CA TYR A 300 57.81 -18.24 -44.21
C TYR A 300 58.96 -19.16 -43.83
N GLU A 301 59.41 -19.95 -44.81
CA GLU A 301 60.56 -20.84 -44.71
C GLU A 301 61.63 -20.37 -45.69
N VAL A 302 62.89 -20.53 -45.29
CA VAL A 302 64.04 -20.32 -46.17
C VAL A 302 64.82 -21.62 -46.22
N LYS A 303 65.06 -22.12 -47.43
CA LYS A 303 65.87 -23.31 -47.66
C LYS A 303 67.27 -22.90 -48.10
N LEU A 304 68.28 -23.35 -47.36
CA LEU A 304 69.68 -23.13 -47.70
C LEU A 304 70.15 -24.22 -48.66
N LEU A 305 70.50 -23.83 -49.88
CA LEU A 305 70.97 -24.75 -50.93
C LEU A 305 72.49 -24.95 -50.90
N GLU A 306 73.24 -23.91 -50.54
CA GLU A 306 74.70 -23.94 -50.45
C GLU A 306 75.15 -22.89 -49.42
N GLU A 307 76.10 -23.26 -48.55
CA GLU A 307 76.66 -22.36 -47.54
C GLU A 307 78.05 -21.91 -47.99
N LYS A 308 78.11 -20.71 -48.60
CA LYS A 308 79.36 -20.06 -48.99
C LYS A 308 79.38 -18.63 -48.43
N GLY A 309 79.84 -18.50 -47.18
CA GLY A 309 80.02 -17.22 -46.49
C GLY A 309 78.89 -16.87 -45.51
N ASP A 310 79.00 -15.68 -44.91
CA ASP A 310 78.04 -15.21 -43.91
C ASP A 310 76.77 -14.70 -44.56
N PHE A 311 75.62 -15.14 -44.05
CA PHE A 311 74.31 -14.66 -44.50
C PHE A 311 73.43 -14.29 -43.30
N HIS A 312 72.47 -13.41 -43.58
CA HIS A 312 71.54 -12.89 -42.59
C HIS A 312 70.11 -13.05 -43.12
N ILE A 313 69.25 -13.71 -42.34
CA ILE A 313 67.83 -13.87 -42.66
C ILE A 313 67.05 -13.02 -41.66
N GLY A 314 66.19 -12.13 -42.14
CA GLY A 314 65.58 -11.15 -41.26
C GLY A 314 64.38 -10.41 -41.82
N LEU A 315 63.76 -9.64 -40.93
CA LEU A 315 62.68 -8.72 -41.23
C LEU A 315 63.21 -7.29 -41.25
N THR A 316 62.80 -6.53 -42.26
CA THR A 316 63.19 -5.14 -42.44
C THR A 316 62.01 -4.32 -42.95
N THR A 317 62.07 -3.00 -42.74
CA THR A 317 61.15 -2.05 -43.36
C THR A 317 61.53 -1.83 -44.82
N LYS A 318 60.56 -1.48 -45.68
CA LYS A 318 60.72 -1.34 -47.15
C LYS A 318 61.88 -0.43 -47.59
N GLU A 319 62.30 0.50 -46.75
CA GLU A 319 63.24 1.59 -47.08
C GLU A 319 64.71 1.26 -46.78
N MET A 320 65.08 -0.02 -46.65
CA MET A 320 66.45 -0.41 -46.34
C MET A 320 67.35 -0.44 -47.60
N PRO A 321 68.54 0.20 -47.59
CA PRO A 321 69.50 0.13 -48.70
C PRO A 321 70.04 -1.30 -48.88
N LEU A 322 70.06 -1.80 -50.12
CA LEU A 322 70.45 -3.18 -50.44
C LEU A 322 71.95 -3.45 -50.47
N GLU A 323 72.77 -2.40 -50.41
CA GLU A 323 74.23 -2.46 -50.54
C GLU A 323 74.96 -2.79 -49.22
N LYS A 324 74.22 -2.95 -48.12
CA LYS A 324 74.78 -3.36 -46.81
C LYS A 324 73.97 -4.49 -46.19
N SER A 325 74.57 -5.22 -45.26
CA SER A 325 73.90 -6.30 -44.53
C SER A 325 72.74 -5.77 -43.69
N VAL A 326 71.69 -6.59 -43.56
CA VAL A 326 70.45 -6.27 -42.81
C VAL A 326 70.73 -5.93 -41.34
N GLU A 327 71.85 -6.41 -40.79
CA GLU A 327 72.22 -6.26 -39.38
C GLU A 327 72.67 -4.83 -38.98
N MET A 328 73.00 -3.96 -39.95
CA MET A 328 73.58 -2.65 -39.66
C MET A 328 72.52 -1.55 -39.45
N TYR A 329 71.24 -1.85 -39.72
CA TYR A 329 70.17 -0.85 -39.72
C TYR A 329 69.28 -0.93 -38.48
N LYS A 330 68.98 0.23 -37.88
CA LYS A 330 68.05 0.32 -36.75
C LYS A 330 66.63 -0.03 -37.20
N GLY A 331 65.92 -0.82 -36.42
CA GLY A 331 64.55 -1.25 -36.73
C GLY A 331 64.43 -2.51 -37.58
N THR A 332 65.55 -3.18 -37.93
CA THR A 332 65.51 -4.52 -38.52
C THR A 332 65.57 -5.59 -37.42
N TYR A 333 65.30 -6.84 -37.79
CA TYR A 333 65.58 -8.02 -36.98
C TYR A 333 66.24 -9.04 -37.88
N ALA A 334 67.38 -9.59 -37.49
CA ALA A 334 68.11 -10.54 -38.34
C ALA A 334 68.72 -11.67 -37.53
N TYR A 335 68.77 -12.84 -38.13
CA TYR A 335 69.46 -14.01 -37.61
C TYR A 335 70.65 -14.31 -38.52
N ALA A 336 71.85 -14.27 -37.97
CA ALA A 336 73.09 -14.55 -38.69
C ALA A 336 73.36 -16.06 -38.77
N SER A 337 74.08 -16.50 -39.80
CA SER A 337 74.51 -17.89 -40.01
C SER A 337 75.18 -18.52 -38.79
N TYR A 338 76.02 -17.75 -38.09
CA TYR A 338 76.72 -18.10 -36.84
C TYR A 338 75.87 -17.89 -35.58
N ALA A 339 74.55 -18.01 -35.71
CA ALA A 339 73.60 -18.10 -34.60
C ALA A 339 73.54 -16.90 -33.66
N THR A 340 73.69 -15.71 -34.24
CA THR A 340 73.52 -14.44 -33.54
C THR A 340 72.22 -13.79 -33.97
N PHE A 341 71.39 -13.42 -33.00
CA PHE A 341 70.14 -12.72 -33.25
C PHE A 341 70.29 -11.22 -32.96
N TRP A 342 69.97 -10.39 -33.94
CA TRP A 342 70.18 -8.95 -33.92
C TRP A 342 68.87 -8.17 -33.83
N GLY A 343 68.85 -7.09 -33.04
CA GLY A 343 67.78 -6.09 -33.07
C GLY A 343 66.76 -6.14 -31.93
N HIS A 344 66.89 -7.07 -30.98
CA HIS A 344 66.01 -7.16 -29.81
C HIS A 344 66.78 -6.81 -28.53
N GLU A 345 66.36 -5.73 -27.86
CA GLU A 345 66.92 -5.31 -26.58
C GLU A 345 66.26 -6.11 -25.45
N VAL A 346 67.05 -6.93 -24.77
CA VAL A 346 66.64 -7.64 -23.56
C VAL A 346 67.67 -7.32 -22.48
N GLU A 347 67.23 -7.20 -21.24
CA GLU A 347 68.09 -6.92 -20.10
C GLU A 347 69.14 -8.05 -19.96
N GLY A 348 70.43 -7.67 -19.89
CA GLY A 348 71.54 -8.61 -19.72
C GLY A 348 72.28 -9.06 -20.99
N TYR A 349 72.03 -8.46 -22.16
CA TYR A 349 72.66 -8.86 -23.42
C TYR A 349 73.75 -7.92 -23.95
N GLY A 350 74.62 -8.47 -24.81
CA GLY A 350 75.75 -7.75 -25.41
C GLY A 350 75.31 -6.69 -26.42
N HIS A 351 76.10 -5.62 -26.51
CA HIS A 351 75.92 -4.56 -27.49
C HIS A 351 77.11 -4.58 -28.45
N ALA A 352 76.83 -4.55 -29.75
CA ALA A 352 77.89 -4.39 -30.75
C ALA A 352 78.48 -2.98 -30.67
N ALA A 353 79.62 -2.75 -31.34
CA ALA A 353 80.30 -1.45 -31.33
C ALA A 353 79.44 -0.29 -31.84
N ASN A 354 78.39 -0.57 -32.62
CA ASN A 354 77.39 0.40 -33.06
C ASN A 354 76.23 0.61 -32.07
N GLY A 355 76.34 0.05 -30.84
CA GLY A 355 75.32 0.11 -29.80
C GLY A 355 74.10 -0.77 -30.03
N ARG A 356 74.14 -1.68 -31.02
CA ARG A 356 72.99 -2.53 -31.33
C ARG A 356 72.97 -3.79 -30.43
N PRO A 357 71.84 -4.09 -29.76
CA PRO A 357 71.74 -5.28 -28.93
C PRO A 357 71.70 -6.55 -29.81
N TYR A 358 72.39 -7.59 -29.34
CA TYR A 358 72.38 -8.91 -29.97
C TYR A 358 72.38 -10.02 -28.91
N ILE A 359 71.91 -11.19 -29.34
CA ILE A 359 71.84 -12.41 -28.52
C ILE A 359 72.72 -13.48 -29.17
N HIS A 360 73.75 -13.95 -28.45
CA HIS A 360 74.55 -15.12 -28.83
C HIS A 360 73.99 -16.43 -28.28
N GLY A 361 74.52 -17.57 -28.75
CA GLY A 361 74.24 -18.89 -28.19
C GLY A 361 73.01 -19.59 -28.75
N LYS A 362 72.53 -19.18 -29.93
CA LYS A 362 71.48 -19.92 -30.65
C LYS A 362 72.09 -21.05 -31.51
N PRO A 363 71.30 -21.95 -32.12
CA PRO A 363 71.83 -22.96 -33.05
C PRO A 363 72.26 -22.34 -34.39
N SER A 364 73.42 -22.71 -34.93
CA SER A 364 73.82 -22.33 -36.29
C SER A 364 73.00 -23.07 -37.35
N PHE A 365 72.99 -22.54 -38.57
CA PHE A 365 72.41 -23.22 -39.71
C PHE A 365 73.40 -24.20 -40.33
N CYS A 366 72.90 -25.30 -40.89
CA CYS A 366 73.65 -26.24 -41.73
C CYS A 366 72.99 -26.36 -43.11
N VAL A 367 73.77 -26.69 -44.15
CA VAL A 367 73.24 -26.99 -45.49
C VAL A 367 72.17 -28.09 -45.42
N GLY A 368 71.02 -27.86 -46.04
CA GLY A 368 69.88 -28.79 -46.01
C GLY A 368 68.90 -28.55 -44.86
N ASP A 369 69.20 -27.64 -43.93
CA ASP A 369 68.24 -27.22 -42.92
C ASP A 369 67.03 -26.52 -43.59
N VAL A 370 65.84 -27.07 -43.34
CA VAL A 370 64.55 -26.37 -43.47
C VAL A 370 64.07 -26.14 -42.06
N LYS A 371 64.50 -25.03 -41.45
CA LYS A 371 64.17 -24.74 -40.05
C LYS A 371 63.01 -23.76 -39.95
N LEU A 372 62.04 -24.13 -39.12
CA LEU A 372 61.09 -23.19 -38.54
C LEU A 372 61.86 -22.14 -37.73
N PRO A 373 61.53 -20.85 -37.87
CA PRO A 373 62.06 -19.84 -36.97
C PRO A 373 61.36 -19.97 -35.60
N ASP A 374 61.82 -20.87 -34.73
CA ASP A 374 61.29 -21.05 -33.37
C ASP A 374 61.79 -19.96 -32.38
N TRP A 375 62.12 -18.77 -32.88
CA TRP A 375 62.49 -17.59 -32.08
C TRP A 375 61.28 -16.81 -31.54
N LEU A 376 60.06 -17.21 -31.93
CA LEU A 376 58.80 -16.65 -31.39
C LEU A 376 58.56 -16.97 -29.91
N SER A 377 59.29 -17.93 -29.33
CA SER A 377 59.22 -18.29 -27.91
C SER A 377 60.01 -17.36 -26.98
N ILE A 378 60.79 -16.40 -27.53
CA ILE A 378 61.68 -15.50 -26.76
C ILE A 378 61.17 -14.04 -26.73
N LEU A 379 60.09 -13.73 -27.46
CA LEU A 379 59.46 -12.40 -27.42
C LEU A 379 58.51 -12.28 -26.20
N PRO A 380 58.55 -11.16 -25.45
CA PRO A 380 57.65 -10.98 -24.30
C PRO A 380 56.17 -11.04 -24.72
N PRO A 381 55.26 -11.54 -23.86
CA PRO A 381 53.87 -11.89 -24.19
C PRO A 381 52.95 -10.72 -24.61
N PHE A 382 53.49 -9.50 -24.73
CA PHE A 382 52.73 -8.29 -25.06
C PHE A 382 52.70 -7.91 -26.55
N CYS A 383 53.28 -8.72 -27.47
CA CYS A 383 53.22 -8.38 -28.90
C CYS A 383 52.31 -9.25 -29.79
N PHE A 384 51.91 -10.48 -29.44
CA PHE A 384 50.87 -11.21 -30.21
C PHE A 384 50.11 -12.18 -29.30
N ARG A 385 48.82 -11.90 -29.06
CA ARG A 385 47.96 -12.68 -28.16
C ARG A 385 47.31 -13.84 -28.94
N ALA A 386 47.50 -15.05 -28.41
CA ALA A 386 46.80 -16.31 -28.68
C ALA A 386 47.23 -17.18 -29.89
N PHE A 387 48.16 -18.11 -29.63
CA PHE A 387 48.07 -19.48 -30.13
C PHE A 387 47.90 -20.42 -28.92
N ARG A 388 46.79 -21.16 -28.89
CA ARG A 388 46.60 -22.30 -28.00
C ARG A 388 46.45 -23.54 -28.90
N CYS A 389 47.45 -24.41 -28.89
CA CYS A 389 47.31 -25.77 -29.41
C CYS A 389 46.29 -26.52 -28.54
N VAL A 390 45.18 -26.95 -29.14
CA VAL A 390 44.32 -28.00 -28.58
C VAL A 390 44.00 -28.98 -29.70
N ALA A 391 44.56 -30.17 -29.60
CA ALA A 391 44.20 -31.34 -30.39
C ALA A 391 42.77 -31.77 -30.04
N MET A 392 41.95 -32.07 -31.06
CA MET A 392 40.59 -32.59 -30.89
C MET A 392 40.56 -34.13 -30.92
N ALA A 393 39.78 -34.73 -30.01
CA ALA A 393 39.01 -35.97 -30.19
C ALA A 393 37.90 -36.07 -29.09
N PRO A 394 36.78 -36.82 -29.30
CA PRO A 394 35.44 -36.24 -29.13
C PRO A 394 34.53 -36.87 -28.04
N LYS A 395 33.37 -36.22 -27.89
CA LYS A 395 32.11 -36.58 -27.18
C LYS A 395 32.12 -36.28 -25.67
N TRP A 396 31.13 -35.51 -25.19
CA TRP A 396 29.92 -35.96 -24.52
C TRP A 396 28.94 -34.77 -24.42
N LYS A 397 27.67 -35.01 -24.77
CA LYS A 397 26.54 -34.08 -24.60
C LYS A 397 26.17 -34.00 -23.12
N GLN A 398 26.00 -32.79 -22.58
CA GLN A 398 25.02 -32.55 -21.52
C GLN A 398 24.45 -31.13 -21.68
N THR A 399 23.15 -31.12 -21.96
CA THR A 399 22.23 -29.99 -21.98
C THR A 399 22.23 -29.28 -20.63
N LEU A 400 22.49 -27.98 -20.63
CA LEU A 400 22.25 -27.09 -19.50
C LEU A 400 21.17 -26.10 -19.93
N ASP A 401 20.02 -26.27 -19.29
CA ASP A 401 18.84 -25.42 -19.33
C ASP A 401 19.12 -24.11 -18.60
N GLN A 402 18.88 -22.98 -19.26
CA GLN A 402 18.82 -21.66 -18.60
C GLN A 402 18.13 -20.65 -19.54
N THR A 403 16.81 -20.61 -19.49
CA THR A 403 16.06 -19.38 -19.83
C THR A 403 14.85 -19.25 -18.92
N SER A 404 15.03 -18.59 -17.77
CA SER A 404 13.94 -17.98 -17.00
C SER A 404 14.19 -16.48 -17.01
N ILE A 405 13.54 -15.79 -17.95
CA ILE A 405 13.48 -14.33 -18.00
C ILE A 405 12.38 -13.87 -17.04
N SER A 406 12.79 -12.93 -16.20
CA SER A 406 12.03 -12.14 -15.26
C SER A 406 10.76 -11.49 -15.84
N LYS A 407 9.68 -11.54 -15.07
CA LYS A 407 8.62 -10.53 -15.08
C LYS A 407 8.36 -10.06 -13.65
N LEU A 408 8.78 -8.83 -13.35
CA LEU A 408 8.26 -8.00 -12.27
C LEU A 408 6.96 -7.32 -12.76
N PRO A 409 6.02 -7.00 -11.86
CA PRO A 409 4.84 -6.20 -12.17
C PRO A 409 5.17 -4.70 -12.08
N MET A 410 4.63 -3.89 -13.01
CA MET A 410 4.47 -2.46 -12.81
C MET A 410 3.01 -2.14 -12.52
N ALA A 411 2.82 -1.37 -11.45
CA ALA A 411 1.57 -0.75 -11.06
C ALA A 411 1.16 0.37 -12.05
N PHE A 412 -0.13 0.43 -12.34
CA PHE A 412 -1.01 1.57 -12.07
C PHE A 412 -2.45 1.07 -11.97
#